data_AF-A0A9D7EAC3-F1
#
_entry.id   AF-A0A9D7EAC3-F1
#
_cell.length_a   1.000
_cell.length_b   1.000
_cell.length_c   1.000
_cell.angle_alpha   90.00
_cell.angle_beta   90.00
_cell.angle_gamma   90.00
#
_symmetry.space_group_name_H-M   'P 1'
#
loop_
_entity.id
_entity.type
_entity.pdbx_description
1 polymer ?
#
loop_
_entity_poly.entity_id
_entity_poly.type
_entity_poly.pdbx_seq_one_letter_code
_entity_poly.pdbx_strand_id
1 'polypeptide(L)'
;MAIVPPDAAITQKIHLIRGHKVMLDRDLAELYSAQVKALKQAVRRNMERFPEDFMFELTLEEDRALRSQFVTLKQGEHAKYPPFAFTDCAFAKPSAKRGHGILMLANVLRSEQAVAVSILIIRVFNRMREVLLSHRDILQKLEQLEGRLTGHDEEIQAIFDHLTELISPTELARKPVGFKLSDTAN
;
A
#
# COMPACT_ATOMS: atom_id res chain seq x y z
N MET A 1 -10.81 27.61 20.19
CA MET A 1 -9.88 27.40 19.07
C MET A 1 -9.59 25.91 18.99
N ALA A 2 -9.99 25.24 17.91
CA ALA A 2 -9.80 23.79 17.79
C ALA A 2 -8.30 23.48 17.63
N ILE A 3 -7.77 22.61 18.49
CA ILE A 3 -6.38 22.15 18.39
C ILE A 3 -6.38 21.05 17.31
N VAL A 4 -5.84 21.38 16.13
CA VAL A 4 -5.78 20.46 15.01
C VAL A 4 -4.44 19.71 15.06
N PRO A 5 -4.44 18.37 15.13
CA PRO A 5 -3.21 17.59 15.18
C PRO A 5 -2.50 17.61 13.82
N PRO A 6 -1.15 17.49 13.77
CA PRO A 6 -0.42 17.40 12.51
C PRO A 6 -0.70 16.08 11.78
N ASP A 7 -0.65 16.09 10.44
CA ASP A 7 -0.91 14.93 9.57
C ASP A 7 -0.11 13.67 9.95
N ALA A 8 1.13 13.86 10.41
CA ALA A 8 2.00 12.78 10.88
C ALA A 8 1.41 12.05 12.10
N ALA A 9 0.78 12.78 13.02
CA ALA A 9 0.16 12.20 14.22
C ALA A 9 -1.09 11.37 13.88
N ILE A 10 -1.84 11.78 12.85
CA ILE A 10 -2.97 10.99 12.35
C ILE A 10 -2.47 9.72 11.67
N THR A 11 -1.44 9.84 10.82
CA THR A 11 -0.89 8.71 10.06
C THR A 11 -0.39 7.59 10.98
N GLN A 12 0.22 7.92 12.12
CA GLN A 12 0.69 6.94 13.12
C GLN A 12 -0.44 6.20 13.83
N LYS A 13 -1.66 6.76 13.83
CA LYS A 13 -2.85 6.18 14.46
C LYS A 13 -3.72 5.37 13.47
N ILE A 14 -3.28 5.24 12.22
CA ILE A 14 -3.92 4.40 11.20
C ILE A 14 -3.29 3.01 11.25
N HIS A 15 -4.12 2.00 11.49
CA HIS A 15 -3.72 0.60 11.59
C HIS A 15 -4.19 -0.17 10.35
N LEU A 16 -3.43 -1.19 9.92
CA LEU A 16 -3.84 -2.09 8.85
C LEU A 16 -4.40 -3.38 9.46
N ILE A 17 -5.72 -3.53 9.45
CA ILE A 17 -6.41 -4.69 10.04
C ILE A 17 -7.31 -5.31 8.98
N ARG A 18 -7.19 -6.65 8.79
CA ARG A 18 -7.93 -7.40 7.76
C ARG A 18 -7.76 -6.80 6.35
N GLY A 19 -6.60 -6.22 6.04
CA GLY A 19 -6.32 -5.55 4.77
C GLY A 19 -6.92 -4.15 4.62
N HIS A 20 -7.55 -3.61 5.68
CA HIS A 20 -8.19 -2.31 5.66
C HIS A 20 -7.47 -1.33 6.59
N LYS A 21 -7.40 -0.07 6.15
CA LYS A 21 -6.88 1.01 6.98
C LYS A 21 -7.97 1.47 7.93
N VAL A 22 -7.73 1.33 9.23
CA VAL A 22 -8.70 1.57 10.28
C VAL A 22 -8.11 2.42 11.40
N MET A 23 -8.95 3.19 12.08
CA MET A 23 -8.58 3.90 13.30
C MET A 23 -9.36 3.33 14.49
N LEU A 24 -8.70 3.19 15.63
CA LEU A 24 -9.34 2.65 16.83
C LEU A 24 -10.16 3.71 17.57
N ASP A 25 -11.19 3.27 18.27
CA ASP A 25 -11.98 4.09 19.18
C ASP A 25 -11.14 4.94 20.16
N ARG A 26 -10.07 4.36 20.72
CA ARG A 26 -9.17 5.03 21.66
C ARG A 26 -8.41 6.19 21.00
N ASP A 27 -7.93 5.97 19.78
CA ASP A 27 -7.15 6.95 19.03
C ASP A 27 -8.05 8.09 18.56
N LEU A 28 -9.26 7.75 18.09
CA LEU A 28 -10.27 8.73 17.69
C LEU A 28 -10.78 9.55 18.87
N ALA A 29 -11.00 8.92 20.03
CA ALA A 29 -11.41 9.61 21.24
C ALA A 29 -10.36 10.65 21.68
N GLU A 30 -9.07 10.29 21.64
CA GLU A 30 -7.97 11.22 21.93
C GLU A 30 -7.95 12.40 20.95
N LEU A 31 -8.02 12.11 19.65
CA LEU A 31 -8.02 13.10 18.58
C LEU A 31 -9.22 14.06 18.65
N TYR A 32 -10.39 13.56 19.05
CA TYR A 32 -11.60 14.34 19.24
C TYR A 32 -11.71 15.01 20.61
N SER A 33 -10.72 14.79 21.50
CA SER A 33 -10.77 15.21 22.91
C SER A 33 -12.07 14.76 23.61
N ALA A 34 -12.52 13.55 23.30
CA ALA A 34 -13.67 12.89 23.88
C ALA A 34 -13.24 11.71 24.76
N GLN A 35 -14.08 11.33 25.72
CA GLN A 35 -13.85 10.11 26.48
C GLN A 35 -14.20 8.89 25.62
N VAL A 36 -13.37 7.84 25.64
CA VAL A 36 -13.61 6.57 24.93
C VAL A 36 -14.99 5.99 25.26
N LYS A 37 -15.40 6.07 26.54
CA LYS A 37 -16.74 5.62 26.99
C LYS A 37 -17.87 6.40 26.32
N ALA A 38 -17.74 7.73 26.23
CA ALA A 38 -18.74 8.59 25.59
C ALA A 38 -18.82 8.30 24.09
N LEU A 39 -17.69 8.11 23.42
CA LEU A 39 -17.64 7.72 22.01
C LEU A 39 -18.37 6.38 21.77
N LYS A 40 -18.03 5.33 22.55
CA LYS A 40 -18.69 4.01 22.47
C LYS A 40 -20.19 4.11 22.70
N GLN A 41 -20.61 4.89 23.70
CA GLN A 41 -22.02 5.09 24.01
C GLN A 41 -22.76 5.81 22.88
N ALA A 42 -22.14 6.81 22.27
CA ALA A 42 -22.73 7.57 21.18
C ALA A 42 -22.90 6.70 19.92
N VAL A 43 -21.93 5.84 19.63
CA VAL A 43 -22.01 4.82 18.57
C VAL A 43 -23.13 3.83 18.84
N ARG A 44 -23.18 3.25 20.04
CA ARG A 44 -24.24 2.29 20.43
C ARG A 44 -25.65 2.87 20.39
N ARG A 45 -25.81 4.17 20.62
CA ARG A 45 -27.10 4.87 20.50
C ARG A 45 -27.50 5.14 19.04
N ASN A 46 -26.55 5.13 18.12
CA ASN A 46 -26.74 5.47 16.72
C ASN A 46 -26.31 4.33 15.78
N MET A 47 -26.47 3.07 16.20
CA MET A 47 -26.01 1.89 15.43
C MET A 47 -26.56 1.85 14.01
N GLU A 48 -27.78 2.36 13.78
CA GLU A 48 -28.37 2.48 12.44
C GLU A 48 -27.53 3.31 11.46
N ARG A 49 -26.66 4.21 11.97
CA ARG A 49 -25.76 5.04 11.17
C ARG A 49 -24.40 4.39 10.92
N PHE A 50 -24.12 3.26 11.57
CA PHE A 50 -22.86 2.52 11.48
C PHE A 50 -23.09 1.10 10.96
N PRO A 51 -23.30 0.92 9.64
CA PRO A 51 -23.16 -0.37 8.98
C PRO A 51 -21.83 -1.06 9.30
N GLU A 52 -21.82 -2.39 9.16
CA GLU A 52 -20.61 -3.22 9.37
C GLU A 52 -19.44 -2.82 8.45
N ASP A 53 -19.73 -2.17 7.32
CA ASP A 53 -18.71 -1.64 6.42
C ASP A 53 -17.91 -0.46 6.99
N PHE A 54 -18.43 0.23 8.01
CA PHE A 54 -17.85 1.46 8.60
C PHE A 54 -17.20 1.21 9.94
N MET A 55 -17.66 0.19 10.65
CA MET A 55 -17.07 -0.20 11.91
C MET A 55 -17.23 -1.69 12.14
N PHE A 56 -16.26 -2.25 12.85
CA PHE A 56 -16.36 -3.59 13.38
C PHE A 56 -15.67 -3.67 14.74
N GLU A 57 -16.09 -4.64 15.53
CA GLU A 57 -15.42 -4.96 16.78
C GLU A 57 -14.23 -5.89 16.50
N LEU A 58 -13.08 -5.57 17.09
CA LEU A 58 -11.89 -6.40 16.96
C LEU A 58 -12.05 -7.70 17.74
N THR A 59 -11.50 -8.80 17.23
CA THR A 59 -11.41 -10.02 18.02
C THR A 59 -10.36 -9.86 19.13
N LEU A 60 -10.46 -10.68 20.18
CA LEU A 60 -9.45 -10.69 21.26
C LEU A 60 -8.04 -11.00 20.74
N GLU A 61 -7.94 -11.81 19.69
CA GLU A 61 -6.67 -12.14 19.04
C GLU A 61 -6.11 -10.95 18.27
N GLU A 62 -6.95 -10.26 17.50
CA GLU A 62 -6.57 -9.04 16.76
C GLU A 62 -6.14 -7.92 17.72
N ASP A 63 -6.87 -7.71 18.83
CA ASP A 63 -6.51 -6.75 19.86
C ASP A 63 -5.18 -7.10 20.54
N ARG A 64 -4.92 -8.39 20.82
CA ARG A 64 -3.64 -8.85 21.39
C ARG A 64 -2.47 -8.67 20.42
N ALA A 65 -2.65 -9.02 19.14
CA ALA A 65 -1.63 -8.87 18.12
C ALA A 65 -1.29 -7.39 17.86
N LEU A 66 -2.30 -6.52 17.90
CA LEU A 66 -2.10 -5.09 17.80
C LEU A 66 -1.32 -4.56 19.02
N ARG A 67 -1.67 -5.01 20.23
CA ARG A 67 -0.96 -4.65 21.46
C ARG A 67 0.48 -5.16 21.51
N SER A 68 0.79 -6.32 20.94
CA SER A 68 2.16 -6.83 20.93
C SER A 68 3.07 -6.07 19.97
N GLN A 69 2.53 -5.46 18.91
CA GLN A 69 3.27 -4.58 18.02
C GLN A 69 3.61 -3.23 18.65
N PHE A 70 2.76 -2.71 19.54
CA PHE A 70 3.02 -1.48 20.29
C PHE A 70 3.59 -1.82 21.67
N VAL A 71 4.91 -1.68 21.85
CA VAL A 71 5.70 -1.97 23.08
C VAL A 71 5.22 -1.19 24.34
N THR A 72 4.19 -0.37 24.24
CA THR A 72 3.64 0.46 25.33
C THR A 72 2.57 -0.28 26.13
N LEU A 73 2.95 -1.32 26.88
CA LEU A 73 2.07 -1.85 27.93
C LEU A 73 2.45 -1.23 29.28
N LYS A 74 1.58 -0.35 29.79
CA LYS A 74 1.46 -0.15 31.24
C LYS A 74 0.64 -1.30 31.80
N GLN A 75 1.27 -2.09 32.68
CA GLN A 75 0.67 -3.20 33.40
C GLN A 75 -0.48 -2.67 34.28
N GLY A 76 -1.74 -2.93 33.91
CA GLY A 76 -2.91 -2.56 34.73
C GLY A 76 -4.16 -2.11 33.96
N GLU A 77 -4.05 -1.65 32.71
CA GLU A 77 -5.21 -1.24 31.91
C GLU A 77 -5.73 -2.39 31.03
N HIS A 78 -6.33 -3.39 31.66
CA HIS A 78 -7.11 -4.38 30.94
C HIS A 78 -8.41 -3.71 30.46
N ALA A 79 -8.47 -3.29 29.19
CA ALA A 79 -9.74 -2.95 28.57
C ALA A 79 -10.63 -4.19 28.61
N LYS A 80 -11.68 -4.14 29.43
CA LYS A 80 -12.63 -5.25 29.66
C LYS A 80 -13.39 -5.68 28.39
N TYR A 81 -13.35 -4.83 27.35
CA TYR A 81 -14.06 -5.03 26.09
C TYR A 81 -13.14 -4.74 24.91
N PRO A 82 -13.30 -5.48 23.80
CA PRO A 82 -12.55 -5.20 22.58
C PRO A 82 -12.79 -3.75 22.10
N PRO A 83 -11.77 -3.14 21.46
CA PRO A 83 -11.93 -1.85 20.82
C PRO A 83 -12.75 -1.96 19.53
N PHE A 84 -13.50 -0.90 19.22
CA PHE A 84 -14.08 -0.72 17.88
C PHE A 84 -13.02 -0.16 16.93
N ALA A 85 -12.98 -0.73 15.73
CA ALA A 85 -12.21 -0.22 14.61
C ALA A 85 -13.16 0.49 13.64
N PHE A 86 -12.81 1.72 13.25
CA PHE A 86 -13.56 2.54 12.32
C PHE A 86 -12.80 2.73 11.02
N THR A 87 -13.52 2.66 9.91
CA THR A 87 -12.96 2.83 8.57
C THR A 87 -13.49 4.13 7.94
N ASP A 88 -12.65 4.78 7.14
CA ASP A 88 -13.09 5.88 6.26
C ASP A 88 -13.37 5.39 4.82
N CYS A 89 -13.13 4.11 4.58
CA CYS A 89 -13.36 3.44 3.31
C CYS A 89 -14.22 2.20 3.57
N ALA A 90 -15.37 2.12 2.89
CA ALA A 90 -16.26 0.98 2.96
C ALA A 90 -15.50 -0.34 2.69
N PHE A 91 -15.73 -1.33 3.54
CA PHE A 91 -14.98 -2.59 3.61
C PHE A 91 -15.21 -3.53 2.41
N ALA A 92 -16.29 -3.36 1.64
CA ALA A 92 -16.57 -4.28 0.56
C ALA A 92 -17.48 -3.72 -0.54
N LYS A 93 -17.16 -4.15 -1.77
CA LYS A 93 -17.87 -4.04 -3.06
C LYS A 93 -17.60 -2.76 -3.88
N PRO A 94 -17.20 -2.88 -5.15
CA PRO A 94 -17.10 -1.76 -6.11
C PRO A 94 -18.39 -0.95 -6.26
N SER A 95 -19.53 -1.55 -5.90
CA SER A 95 -20.87 -0.99 -5.95
C SER A 95 -21.38 -0.46 -4.60
N ALA A 96 -20.64 -0.65 -3.49
CA ALA A 96 -21.03 -0.08 -2.21
C ALA A 96 -20.71 1.42 -2.19
N LYS A 97 -21.71 2.22 -1.81
CA LYS A 97 -21.57 3.66 -1.58
C LYS A 97 -20.32 3.91 -0.72
N ARG A 98 -19.40 4.75 -1.21
CA ARG A 98 -18.30 5.30 -0.40
C ARG A 98 -18.91 5.91 0.86
N GLY A 99 -18.70 5.25 1.99
CA GLY A 99 -19.16 5.74 3.28
C GLY A 99 -17.98 6.18 4.13
N HIS A 100 -18.21 7.24 4.91
CA HIS A 100 -17.22 7.88 5.76
C HIS A 100 -17.58 7.56 7.23
N GLY A 101 -17.16 6.41 7.76
CA GLY A 101 -17.47 6.01 9.14
C GLY A 101 -16.93 7.00 10.17
N ILE A 102 -15.75 7.56 9.88
CA ILE A 102 -15.08 8.58 10.71
C ILE A 102 -15.87 9.89 10.72
N LEU A 103 -16.45 10.30 9.58
CA LEU A 103 -17.33 11.47 9.50
C LEU A 103 -18.63 11.27 10.30
N MET A 104 -19.16 10.04 10.32
CA MET A 104 -20.35 9.73 11.12
C MET A 104 -20.09 9.91 12.61
N LEU A 105 -18.87 9.65 13.09
CA LEU A 105 -18.49 9.94 14.47
C LEU A 105 -18.53 11.44 14.79
N ALA A 106 -18.03 12.31 13.91
CA ALA A 106 -18.15 13.76 14.11
C ALA A 106 -19.60 14.22 14.18
N ASN A 107 -20.46 13.70 13.30
CA ASN A 107 -21.89 14.03 13.27
C ASN A 107 -22.61 13.62 14.56
N VAL A 108 -22.20 12.49 15.15
CA VAL A 108 -22.78 11.97 16.39
C VAL A 108 -22.25 12.73 17.62
N LEU A 109 -20.97 13.11 17.64
CA LEU A 109 -20.36 13.84 18.74
C LEU A 109 -20.71 15.34 18.77
N ARG A 110 -21.06 15.94 17.63
CA ARG A 110 -21.47 17.35 17.49
C ARG A 110 -20.47 18.37 18.09
N SER A 111 -19.18 18.04 18.10
CA SER A 111 -18.10 18.92 18.55
C SER A 111 -17.41 19.58 17.36
N GLU A 112 -17.15 20.89 17.43
CA GLU A 112 -16.37 21.61 16.41
C GLU A 112 -14.99 20.96 16.18
N GLN A 113 -14.36 20.47 17.25
CA GLN A 113 -13.10 19.76 17.17
C GLN A 113 -13.26 18.41 16.45
N ALA A 114 -14.31 17.65 16.75
CA ALA A 114 -14.56 16.38 16.07
C ALA A 114 -14.77 16.60 14.57
N VAL A 115 -15.52 17.64 14.18
CA VAL A 115 -15.73 18.00 12.77
C VAL A 115 -14.40 18.35 12.08
N ALA A 116 -13.61 19.24 12.68
CA ALA A 116 -12.34 19.67 12.11
C ALA A 116 -11.36 18.49 11.93
N VAL A 117 -11.28 17.63 12.94
CA VAL A 117 -10.37 16.48 12.92
C VAL A 117 -10.86 15.40 11.96
N SER A 118 -12.16 15.13 11.85
CA SER A 118 -12.67 14.19 10.83
C SER A 118 -12.33 14.63 9.41
N ILE A 119 -12.44 15.93 9.11
CA ILE A 119 -12.05 16.47 7.79
C ILE A 119 -10.57 16.20 7.53
N LEU A 120 -9.72 16.39 8.55
CA LEU A 120 -8.29 16.15 8.41
C LEU A 120 -7.97 14.66 8.21
N ILE A 121 -8.62 13.80 8.99
CA ILE A 121 -8.48 12.35 8.83
C ILE A 121 -8.83 11.94 7.40
N ILE A 122 -9.98 12.38 6.87
CA ILE A 122 -10.37 12.10 5.47
C ILE A 122 -9.31 12.56 4.47
N ARG A 123 -8.72 13.75 4.66
CA ARG A 123 -7.64 14.25 3.79
C ARG A 123 -6.41 13.34 3.82
N VAL A 124 -5.99 12.88 5.00
CA VAL A 124 -4.88 11.94 5.15
C VAL A 124 -5.19 10.61 4.47
N PHE A 125 -6.38 10.05 4.67
CA PHE A 125 -6.81 8.81 4.03
C PHE A 125 -6.82 8.93 2.49
N ASN A 126 -7.34 10.03 1.95
CA ASN A 126 -7.31 10.30 0.51
C ASN A 126 -5.89 10.44 -0.02
N ARG A 127 -5.03 11.18 0.67
CA ARG A 127 -3.63 11.36 0.25
C ARG A 127 -2.88 10.02 0.22
N MET A 128 -3.07 9.19 1.23
CA MET A 128 -2.50 7.85 1.25
C MET A 128 -3.01 6.98 0.08
N ARG A 129 -4.27 7.14 -0.31
CA ARG A 129 -4.85 6.42 -1.45
C ARG A 129 -4.28 6.90 -2.78
N GLU A 130 -4.11 8.20 -2.96
CA GLU A 130 -3.47 8.78 -4.15
C GLU A 130 -2.06 8.21 -4.34
N VAL A 131 -1.26 8.17 -3.26
CA VAL A 131 0.08 7.57 -3.31
C VAL A 131 0.01 6.11 -3.73
N LEU A 132 -0.86 5.30 -3.13
CA LEU A 132 -1.03 3.88 -3.51
C LEU A 132 -1.46 3.68 -4.97
N LEU A 133 -2.34 4.55 -5.49
CA LEU A 133 -2.75 4.50 -6.89
C LEU A 133 -1.63 4.91 -7.84
N SER A 134 -0.85 5.93 -7.49
CA SER A 134 0.31 6.35 -8.29
C SER A 134 1.37 5.26 -8.42
N HIS A 135 1.53 4.39 -7.41
CA HIS A 135 2.42 3.24 -7.51
C HIS A 135 1.94 2.19 -8.52
N ARG A 136 0.63 2.01 -8.71
CA ARG A 136 0.11 1.10 -9.76
C ARG A 136 0.46 1.61 -11.15
N ASP A 137 0.32 2.92 -11.38
CA ASP A 137 0.68 3.53 -12.66
C ASP A 137 2.18 3.41 -12.92
N ILE A 138 3.01 3.53 -11.88
CA ILE A 138 4.47 3.32 -11.97
C ILE A 138 4.79 1.86 -12.29
N LEU A 139 4.17 0.90 -11.60
CA LEU A 139 4.38 -0.53 -11.84
C LEU A 139 3.97 -0.92 -13.27
N GLN A 140 2.85 -0.40 -13.76
CA GLN A 140 2.41 -0.63 -15.13
C GLN A 140 3.37 -0.02 -16.16
N LYS A 141 3.92 1.17 -15.88
CA LYS A 141 4.96 1.79 -16.73
C LYS A 141 6.28 1.03 -16.68
N LEU A 142 6.64 0.43 -15.54
CA LEU A 142 7.83 -0.41 -15.39
C LEU A 142 7.69 -1.69 -16.22
N GLU A 143 6.55 -2.37 -16.13
CA GLU A 143 6.24 -3.57 -16.92
C GLU A 143 6.25 -3.27 -18.43
N GLN A 144 5.73 -2.11 -18.84
CA GLN A 144 5.85 -1.63 -20.23
C GLN A 144 7.29 -1.34 -20.65
N LEU A 145 8.15 -0.87 -19.74
CA LEU A 145 9.55 -0.61 -20.02
C LEU A 145 10.35 -1.92 -20.13
N GLU A 146 10.13 -2.86 -19.22
CA GLU A 146 10.73 -4.20 -19.25
C GLU A 146 10.33 -4.94 -20.54
N GLY A 147 9.05 -4.91 -20.93
CA GLY A 147 8.57 -5.51 -22.18
C GLY A 147 9.16 -4.87 -23.45
N ARG A 148 9.56 -3.59 -23.39
CA ARG A 148 10.27 -2.95 -24.50
C ARG A 148 11.75 -3.33 -24.56
N LEU A 149 12.39 -3.50 -23.40
CA LEU A 149 13.80 -3.87 -23.32
C LEU A 149 14.04 -5.32 -23.78
N THR A 150 13.17 -6.26 -23.39
CA THR A 150 13.23 -7.65 -23.88
C THR A 150 13.00 -7.75 -25.39
N GLY A 151 12.22 -6.84 -25.98
CA GLY A 151 12.07 -6.75 -27.43
C GLY A 151 13.34 -6.31 -28.17
N HIS A 152 14.28 -5.65 -27.51
CA HIS A 152 15.55 -5.24 -28.10
C HIS A 152 16.66 -6.30 -27.94
N ASP A 153 16.47 -7.34 -27.10
CA ASP A 153 17.47 -8.40 -26.95
C ASP A 153 17.67 -9.17 -28.28
N GLU A 154 16.61 -9.36 -29.08
CA GLU A 154 16.71 -9.99 -30.40
C GLU A 154 17.47 -9.12 -31.41
N GLU A 155 17.22 -7.80 -31.41
CA GLU A 155 17.93 -6.85 -32.27
C GLU A 155 19.41 -6.71 -31.85
N ILE A 156 19.70 -6.71 -30.55
CA ILE A 156 21.06 -6.65 -30.01
C ILE A 156 21.82 -7.94 -30.34
N GLN A 157 21.16 -9.11 -30.23
CA GLN A 157 21.77 -10.39 -30.60
C GLN A 157 22.09 -10.45 -32.09
N ALA A 158 21.18 -9.99 -32.96
CA ALA A 158 21.41 -9.93 -34.41
C ALA A 158 22.59 -9.00 -34.77
N ILE A 159 22.72 -7.85 -34.10
CA ILE A 159 23.89 -6.97 -34.26
C ILE A 159 25.17 -7.67 -33.82
N PHE A 160 25.14 -8.41 -32.71
CA PHE A 160 26.29 -9.13 -32.18
C PHE A 160 26.73 -10.27 -33.12
N ASP A 161 25.78 -11.00 -33.70
CA ASP A 161 26.03 -12.07 -34.66
C ASP A 161 26.70 -11.50 -35.92
N HIS A 162 26.20 -10.38 -36.46
CA HIS A 162 26.83 -9.69 -37.59
C HIS A 162 28.21 -9.11 -37.25
N LEU A 163 28.41 -8.59 -36.03
CA LEU A 163 29.73 -8.10 -35.60
C LEU A 163 30.73 -9.26 -35.48
N THR A 164 30.27 -10.41 -35.00
CA THR A 164 31.09 -11.63 -34.85
C THR A 164 31.43 -12.23 -36.22
N GLU A 165 30.53 -12.14 -37.18
CA GLU A 165 30.76 -12.53 -38.58
C GLU A 165 31.81 -11.63 -39.26
N LEU A 166 31.80 -10.32 -38.97
CA LEU A 166 32.77 -9.35 -39.52
C LEU A 166 34.16 -9.44 -38.87
N ILE A 167 34.25 -9.87 -37.61
CA ILE A 167 35.51 -9.99 -36.86
C ILE A 167 36.13 -11.39 -37.01
N SER A 168 35.36 -12.37 -37.49
CA SER A 168 35.85 -13.72 -37.75
C SER A 168 36.90 -13.69 -38.86
N PRO A 169 38.17 -14.05 -38.58
CA PRO A 169 39.18 -14.12 -39.62
C PRO A 169 38.80 -15.24 -40.58
N THR A 170 38.45 -14.89 -41.82
CA THR A 170 38.29 -15.88 -42.88
C THR A 170 39.64 -16.56 -43.06
N GLU A 171 39.84 -17.74 -42.48
CA GLU A 171 40.93 -18.63 -42.83
C GLU A 171 40.68 -19.12 -44.27
N LEU A 172 41.00 -18.26 -45.23
CA LEU A 172 41.20 -18.69 -46.60
C LEU A 172 42.39 -19.65 -46.55
N ALA A 173 42.09 -20.94 -46.58
CA ALA A 173 43.07 -22.01 -46.75
C ALA A 173 43.98 -21.62 -47.94
N ARG A 174 45.17 -21.12 -47.62
CA ARG A 174 46.13 -20.69 -48.63
C ARG A 174 46.55 -21.94 -49.38
N LYS A 175 46.17 -22.03 -50.66
CA LYS A 175 46.70 -23.08 -51.54
C LYS A 175 48.23 -22.93 -51.54
N PRO A 176 49.00 -23.96 -51.13
CA PRO A 176 50.44 -23.86 -51.18
C PRO A 176 50.86 -23.74 -52.65
N VAL A 177 51.42 -22.59 -53.01
CA VAL A 177 52.01 -22.36 -54.34
C VAL A 177 53.45 -22.84 -54.26
N GLY A 178 53.72 -24.00 -54.85
CA GLY A 178 55.06 -24.59 -54.89
C GLY A 178 55.17 -25.66 -55.99
N PHE A 179 56.34 -25.72 -56.62
CA PHE A 179 56.65 -26.67 -57.69
C PHE A 179 56.70 -28.10 -57.13
N LYS A 180 55.91 -29.02 -57.68
CA LYS A 180 56.08 -30.45 -57.43
C LYS A 180 57.12 -30.96 -58.43
N LEU A 181 58.27 -31.41 -57.92
CA LEU A 181 59.20 -32.22 -58.70
C LEU A 181 58.52 -33.55 -59.00
N SER A 182 58.22 -33.78 -60.29
CA SER A 182 57.84 -35.09 -60.78
C SER A 182 59.12 -35.90 -60.95
N ASP A 183 59.43 -36.77 -59.99
CA ASP A 183 60.47 -37.77 -60.18
C ASP A 183 59.99 -38.80 -61.19
N THR A 184 60.49 -38.65 -62.41
CA THR A 184 60.53 -39.67 -63.45
C THR A 184 61.56 -40.74 -63.09
N ALA A 185 61.09 -41.99 -63.03
CA ALA A 185 61.77 -43.23 -63.41
C ALA A 185 63.23 -43.48 -62.96
N ASN A 186 63.41 -44.48 -62.08
CA ASN A 186 64.02 -45.77 -62.45
C ASN A 186 63.86 -46.80 -61.31
#